data_AF-A0A6J1X5J8-F1
#
_entry.id   AF-A0A6J1X5J8-F1
#
_cell.length_a   1.000
_cell.length_b   1.000
_cell.length_c   1.000
_cell.angle_alpha   90.00
_cell.angle_beta   90.00
_cell.angle_gamma   90.00
#
_symmetry.space_group_name_H-M   'P 1'
#
loop_
_entity.id
_entity.type
_entity.pdbx_description
1 polymer ?
#
loop_
_entity_poly.entity_id
_entity_poly.type
_entity_poly.pdbx_seq_one_letter_code
_entity_poly.pdbx_strand_id
1 'polypeptide(L)'
;MELNISFIINPTIKAQSKSDIRTVYRAVYYIYSTIYLIVRCFVTSLMAANINIVARKPLVALYDVPSSEYSIEVQRFQMQIKYAPVALSGVSFNITRKTILNVISTITTYELVMLQLPI
;
A
#
# COMPACT_ATOMS: atom_id res chain seq x y z
N MET A 1 55.42 -32.47 8.14
CA MET A 1 54.25 -32.24 7.26
C MET A 1 53.43 -31.14 7.91
N GLU A 2 53.90 -29.90 7.77
CA GLU A 2 53.32 -28.74 8.45
C GLU A 2 52.19 -28.17 7.57
N LEU A 3 50.93 -28.33 8.00
CA LEU A 3 49.79 -27.68 7.36
C LEU A 3 49.86 -26.17 7.65
N ASN A 4 50.23 -25.39 6.65
CA ASN A 4 50.32 -23.94 6.77
C ASN A 4 48.92 -23.35 7.00
N ILE A 5 48.70 -22.77 8.18
CA ILE A 5 47.43 -22.22 8.68
C ILE A 5 46.79 -21.22 7.69
N SER A 6 47.61 -20.53 6.89
CA SER A 6 47.16 -19.61 5.83
C SER A 6 46.28 -20.27 4.74
N PHE A 7 46.47 -21.57 4.49
CA PHE A 7 45.68 -22.31 3.50
C PHE A 7 44.24 -22.57 3.99
N ILE A 8 44.04 -22.71 5.30
CA ILE A 8 42.74 -23.00 5.90
C ILE A 8 41.90 -21.72 6.04
N ILE A 9 42.51 -20.59 6.40
CA ILE A 9 41.76 -19.33 6.68
C ILE A 9 41.30 -18.58 5.43
N ASN A 10 42.07 -18.61 4.33
CA ASN A 10 41.76 -17.86 3.11
C ASN A 10 40.40 -18.22 2.45
N PRO A 11 40.02 -19.52 2.31
CA PRO A 11 38.71 -19.86 1.75
C PRO A 11 37.55 -19.45 2.67
N THR A 12 37.74 -19.50 3.99
CA THR A 12 36.70 -19.17 4.98
C THR A 12 36.34 -17.69 4.95
N ILE A 13 37.35 -16.80 4.86
CA ILE A 13 37.14 -15.35 4.74
C ILE A 13 36.45 -15.01 3.41
N LYS A 14 36.82 -15.67 2.32
CA LYS A 14 36.17 -15.48 1.01
C LYS A 14 34.73 -16.00 0.99
N ALA A 15 34.46 -17.10 1.69
CA ALA A 15 33.12 -17.67 1.82
C ALA A 15 32.19 -16.74 2.61
N GLN A 16 32.69 -16.20 3.74
CA GLN A 16 31.97 -15.24 4.59
C GLN A 16 31.66 -13.94 3.84
N SER A 17 32.66 -13.36 3.17
CA SER A 17 32.44 -12.16 2.34
C SER A 17 31.40 -12.38 1.25
N LYS A 18 31.44 -13.55 0.57
CA LYS A 18 30.42 -13.90 -0.43
C LYS A 18 29.02 -14.12 0.16
N SER A 19 28.88 -14.67 1.37
CA SER A 19 27.56 -14.79 2.01
C SER A 19 26.99 -13.43 2.41
N ASP A 20 27.82 -12.53 2.93
CA ASP A 20 27.39 -11.21 3.36
C ASP A 20 26.90 -10.38 2.16
N ILE A 21 27.64 -10.39 1.04
CA ILE A 21 27.25 -9.69 -0.20
C ILE A 21 25.92 -10.23 -0.74
N ARG A 22 25.71 -11.55 -0.73
CA ARG A 22 24.44 -12.16 -1.19
C ARG A 22 23.26 -11.77 -0.31
N THR A 23 23.46 -11.69 1.01
CA THR A 23 22.41 -11.29 1.95
C THR A 23 22.01 -9.84 1.73
N VAL A 24 22.97 -8.94 1.57
CA VAL A 24 22.71 -7.52 1.26
C VAL A 24 21.94 -7.38 -0.07
N TYR A 25 22.35 -8.11 -1.12
CA TYR A 25 21.67 -8.07 -2.40
C TYR A 25 20.21 -8.53 -2.32
N ARG A 26 19.95 -9.61 -1.57
CA ARG A 26 18.59 -10.11 -1.33
C ARG A 26 17.73 -9.12 -0.55
N ALA A 27 18.30 -8.48 0.48
CA ALA A 27 17.60 -7.48 1.27
C ALA A 27 17.20 -6.27 0.41
N VAL A 28 18.13 -5.74 -0.40
CA VAL A 28 17.86 -4.64 -1.31
C VAL A 28 16.78 -5.00 -2.33
N TYR A 29 16.84 -6.20 -2.92
CA TYR A 29 15.83 -6.66 -3.87
C TYR A 29 14.43 -6.75 -3.23
N TYR A 30 14.34 -7.30 -2.02
CA TYR A 30 13.09 -7.42 -1.29
C TYR A 30 12.50 -6.05 -0.93
N ILE A 31 13.32 -5.13 -0.43
CA ILE A 31 12.90 -3.76 -0.10
C ILE A 31 12.42 -3.03 -1.36
N TYR A 32 13.18 -3.13 -2.46
CA TYR A 32 12.82 -2.50 -3.73
C TYR A 32 11.47 -3.02 -4.25
N SER A 33 11.27 -4.33 -4.29
CA SER A 33 10.00 -4.95 -4.71
C SER A 33 8.85 -4.51 -3.81
N THR A 34 9.08 -4.45 -2.50
CA THR A 34 8.05 -4.08 -1.52
C THR A 34 7.63 -2.62 -1.70
N ILE A 35 8.58 -1.70 -1.80
CA ILE A 35 8.32 -0.28 -2.05
C ILE A 35 7.60 -0.09 -3.38
N TYR A 36 8.02 -0.78 -4.43
CA TYR A 36 7.36 -0.71 -5.73
C TYR A 36 5.88 -1.14 -5.67
N LEU A 37 5.58 -2.23 -4.97
CA LEU A 37 4.21 -2.70 -4.77
C LEU A 37 3.38 -1.70 -3.95
N ILE A 38 3.96 -1.12 -2.90
CA ILE A 38 3.32 -0.08 -2.09
C ILE A 38 2.98 1.13 -2.96
N VAL A 39 3.96 1.71 -3.66
CA VAL A 39 3.76 2.88 -4.51
C VAL A 39 2.70 2.61 -5.58
N ARG A 40 2.74 1.45 -6.24
CA ARG A 40 1.73 1.06 -7.22
C ARG A 40 0.33 1.00 -6.59
N CYS A 41 0.19 0.40 -5.41
CA CYS A 41 -1.08 0.32 -4.69
C CYS A 41 -1.61 1.71 -4.28
N PHE A 42 -0.71 2.61 -3.86
CA PHE A 42 -1.06 4.00 -3.55
C PHE A 42 -1.55 4.76 -4.79
N VAL A 43 -0.84 4.63 -5.92
CA VAL A 43 -1.20 5.30 -7.18
C VAL A 43 -2.53 4.76 -7.71
N THR A 44 -2.74 3.44 -7.70
CA THR A 44 -4.01 2.83 -8.15
C THR A 44 -5.16 3.20 -7.23
N SER A 45 -4.97 3.20 -5.91
CA SER A 45 -5.97 3.65 -4.93
C SER A 45 -6.32 5.12 -5.12
N LEU A 46 -5.32 5.99 -5.34
CA LEU A 46 -5.55 7.40 -5.61
C LEU A 46 -6.28 7.63 -6.93
N MET A 47 -5.89 6.93 -7.99
CA MET A 47 -6.54 7.04 -9.28
C MET A 47 -7.99 6.57 -9.20
N ALA A 48 -8.26 5.46 -8.50
CA ALA A 48 -9.62 4.98 -8.23
C ALA A 48 -10.44 6.02 -7.46
N ALA A 49 -9.87 6.64 -6.42
CA ALA A 49 -10.53 7.70 -5.66
C ALA A 49 -10.82 8.95 -6.52
N ASN A 50 -9.89 9.36 -7.39
CA ASN A 50 -10.09 10.49 -8.30
C ASN A 50 -11.17 10.22 -9.35
N ILE A 51 -11.17 9.02 -9.94
CA ILE A 51 -12.21 8.59 -10.88
C ILE A 51 -13.57 8.59 -10.19
N ASN A 52 -13.66 8.12 -8.95
CA ASN A 52 -14.90 8.17 -8.16
C ASN A 52 -15.39 9.60 -7.91
N ILE A 53 -14.49 10.56 -7.63
CA ILE A 53 -14.85 11.97 -7.47
C ILE A 53 -15.34 12.58 -8.79
N VAL A 54 -14.68 12.27 -9.91
CA VAL A 54 -15.07 12.75 -11.24
C VAL A 54 -16.39 12.13 -11.68
N ALA A 55 -16.61 10.84 -11.45
CA ALA A 55 -17.86 10.14 -11.73
C ALA A 55 -19.05 10.69 -10.93
N ARG A 56 -18.80 11.35 -9.79
CA ARG A 56 -19.81 12.05 -8.98
C ARG A 56 -20.12 13.47 -9.44
N LYS A 57 -19.32 14.09 -10.33
CA LYS A 57 -19.60 15.43 -10.87
C LYS A 57 -20.94 15.56 -11.63
N PRO A 58 -21.40 14.59 -12.45
CA PRO A 58 -22.70 14.71 -13.11
C PRO A 58 -23.90 14.66 -12.14
N LEU A 59 -23.74 14.16 -10.90
CA LEU A 59 -24.80 14.26 -9.89
C LEU A 59 -25.08 15.71 -9.48
N VAL A 60 -24.08 16.59 -9.51
CA VAL A 60 -24.25 18.01 -9.16
C VAL A 60 -25.06 18.72 -10.24
N ALA A 61 -24.85 18.39 -11.51
CA ALA A 61 -25.66 18.89 -12.62
C ALA A 61 -27.12 18.40 -12.58
N LEU A 62 -27.37 17.27 -11.91
CA LEU A 62 -28.69 16.66 -11.77
C LEU A 62 -29.54 17.32 -10.66
N TYR A 63 -28.91 18.04 -9.72
CA TYR A 63 -29.60 18.84 -8.70
C TYR A 63 -30.11 20.18 -9.23
N ASP A 64 -29.65 20.64 -10.39
CA ASP A 64 -30.13 21.86 -11.07
C ASP A 64 -31.37 21.61 -11.95
N VAL A 65 -31.83 20.36 -12.05
CA VAL A 65 -33.00 20.00 -12.85
C VAL A 65 -34.29 20.20 -12.02
N PRO A 66 -35.30 20.93 -12.54
CA PRO A 66 -36.56 21.17 -11.85
C PRO A 66 -37.30 19.85 -11.55
N SER A 67 -38.01 19.82 -10.43
CA SER A 67 -38.69 18.63 -9.86
C SER A 67 -39.73 17.97 -10.78
N SER A 68 -40.11 18.61 -11.88
CA SER A 68 -41.07 18.11 -12.87
C SER A 68 -40.49 17.04 -13.80
N GLU A 69 -39.17 16.96 -13.96
CA GLU A 69 -38.50 15.99 -14.85
C GLU A 69 -37.63 14.97 -14.09
N TYR A 70 -37.80 14.85 -12.77
CA TYR A 70 -37.05 13.89 -11.96
C TYR A 70 -37.46 12.45 -12.30
N SER A 71 -36.77 11.84 -13.26
CA SER A 71 -37.08 10.51 -13.77
C SER A 71 -36.62 9.40 -12.80
N ILE A 72 -37.23 8.22 -12.90
CA ILE A 72 -36.89 7.04 -12.08
C ILE A 72 -35.42 6.61 -12.27
N GLU A 73 -34.86 6.88 -13.46
CA GLU A 73 -33.46 6.61 -13.83
C GLU A 73 -32.49 7.47 -12.98
N VAL A 74 -32.84 8.73 -12.72
CA VAL A 74 -32.06 9.65 -11.88
C VAL A 74 -31.99 9.15 -10.44
N GLN A 75 -33.13 8.73 -9.88
CA GLN A 75 -33.18 8.15 -8.54
C GLN A 75 -32.37 6.84 -8.45
N ARG A 76 -32.41 6.01 -9.50
CA ARG A 76 -31.67 4.74 -9.56
C ARG A 76 -30.17 4.97 -9.70
N PHE A 77 -29.74 5.97 -10.48
CA PHE A 77 -28.34 6.37 -10.61
C PHE A 77 -27.77 6.96 -9.31
N GLN A 78 -28.56 7.78 -8.62
CA GLN A 78 -28.20 8.35 -7.32
C GLN A 78 -28.06 7.27 -6.25
N MET A 79 -28.94 6.26 -6.27
CA MET A 79 -28.83 5.07 -5.43
C MET A 79 -27.54 4.29 -5.74
N GLN A 80 -27.27 3.99 -7.02
CA GLN A 80 -26.07 3.24 -7.43
C GLN A 80 -24.77 3.94 -7.01
N ILE A 81 -24.68 5.27 -7.11
CA ILE A 81 -23.49 6.01 -6.67
C ILE A 81 -23.33 6.01 -5.14
N LYS A 82 -24.44 5.98 -4.40
CA LYS A 82 -24.43 5.92 -2.94
C LYS A 82 -23.95 4.55 -2.43
N TYR A 83 -24.28 3.47 -3.16
CA TYR A 83 -23.95 2.09 -2.79
C TYR A 83 -22.69 1.52 -3.47
N ALA A 84 -22.14 2.19 -4.50
CA ALA A 84 -20.91 1.78 -5.17
C ALA A 84 -19.80 2.85 -5.03
N PRO A 85 -19.24 3.06 -3.82
CA PRO A 85 -17.98 3.77 -3.71
C PRO A 85 -16.90 2.94 -4.41
N VAL A 86 -16.38 3.43 -5.54
CA VAL A 86 -15.23 2.83 -6.24
C VAL A 86 -13.95 3.19 -5.47
N ALA A 87 -13.90 2.75 -4.21
CA ALA A 87 -12.67 2.56 -3.47
C ALA A 87 -12.25 1.10 -3.69
N LEU A 88 -10.96 0.80 -3.65
CA LEU A 88 -10.48 -0.58 -3.62
C LEU A 88 -11.06 -1.22 -2.34
N SER A 89 -12.17 -1.93 -2.47
CA SER A 89 -12.94 -2.46 -1.35
C SER A 89 -12.66 -3.95 -1.23
N GLY A 90 -11.97 -4.37 -0.17
CA GLY A 90 -12.08 -5.74 0.30
C GLY A 90 -13.45 -5.92 0.96
N VAL A 91 -13.95 -7.15 1.09
CA VAL A 91 -15.30 -7.54 1.59
C VAL A 91 -15.93 -6.66 2.68
N SER A 92 -15.15 -5.97 3.53
CA SER A 92 -15.64 -4.94 4.46
C SER A 92 -14.72 -3.71 4.64
N PHE A 93 -13.72 -3.48 3.77
CA PHE A 93 -12.72 -2.42 3.93
C PHE A 93 -12.49 -1.61 2.65
N ASN A 94 -12.94 -0.36 2.66
CA ASN A 94 -12.64 0.62 1.63
C ASN A 94 -11.23 1.19 1.84
N ILE A 95 -10.27 0.78 1.01
CA ILE A 95 -8.91 1.32 1.03
C ILE A 95 -8.97 2.78 0.58
N THR A 96 -8.95 3.67 1.56
CA THR A 96 -8.95 5.13 1.39
C THR A 96 -7.64 5.66 1.96
N ARG A 97 -7.17 6.85 1.56
CA ARG A 97 -5.96 7.47 2.16
C ARG A 97 -5.95 7.44 3.70
N LYS A 98 -7.13 7.52 4.35
CA LYS A 98 -7.31 7.38 5.80
C LYS A 98 -6.95 5.99 6.34
N THR A 99 -7.29 4.90 5.65
CA THR A 99 -6.99 3.55 6.15
C THR A 99 -5.49 3.28 6.11
N ILE A 100 -4.79 3.76 5.08
CA ILE A 100 -3.34 3.59 5.00
C ILE A 100 -2.62 4.44 6.06
N LEU A 101 -3.04 5.69 6.27
CA LEU A 101 -2.53 6.52 7.36
C LEU A 101 -2.78 5.89 8.73
N ASN A 102 -3.95 5.28 8.95
CA ASN A 102 -4.24 4.56 10.19
C ASN A 102 -3.31 3.37 10.39
N VAL A 103 -3.06 2.56 9.35
CA VAL A 103 -2.13 1.42 9.44
C VAL A 103 -0.71 1.88 9.76
N ILE A 104 -0.23 2.96 9.12
CA ILE A 104 1.09 3.54 9.42
C ILE A 104 1.15 4.05 10.86
N SER A 105 0.09 4.71 11.32
CA SER A 105 -0.03 5.19 12.71
C SER A 105 0.01 4.04 13.70
N THR A 106 -0.72 2.96 13.44
CA THR A 106 -0.73 1.75 14.25
C THR A 106 0.64 1.08 14.30
N ILE A 107 1.34 0.93 13.16
CA ILE A 107 2.70 0.39 13.12
C ILE A 107 3.66 1.25 13.94
N THR A 108 3.63 2.57 13.73
CA THR A 108 4.46 3.53 14.50
C THR A 108 4.20 3.41 15.99
N THR A 109 2.93 3.25 16.39
CA THR A 109 2.54 3.07 17.80
C THR A 109 3.13 1.79 18.36
N TYR A 110 3.09 0.68 17.62
CA TYR A 110 3.71 -0.58 18.05
C TYR A 110 5.23 -0.46 18.21
N GLU A 111 5.92 0.15 17.26
CA GLU A 111 7.36 0.39 17.34
C GLU A 111 7.72 1.26 18.56
N LEU A 112 6.97 2.34 18.80
CA LEU A 112 7.20 3.22 19.95
C LEU A 112 6.93 2.54 21.29
N VAL A 113 5.82 1.80 21.41
CA VAL A 113 5.49 1.05 22.62
C VAL A 113 6.56 0.01 22.93
N MET A 114 7.07 -0.67 21.91
CA MET A 114 8.15 -1.64 22.08
C MET A 114 9.46 -0.98 22.52
N LEU A 115 9.79 0.23 22.03
CA LEU A 115 10.96 0.99 22.46
C LEU A 115 10.83 1.53 23.89
N GLN A 116 9.62 1.81 24.34
CA GLN A 116 9.33 2.33 25.69
C GLN A 116 9.21 1.25 26.75
N LEU A 117 9.04 -0.02 26.36
CA LEU A 117 9.14 -1.15 27.27
C LEU A 117 10.62 -1.39 27.57
N PRO A 118 11.11 -1.06 28.78
CA PRO A 118 12.43 -1.52 29.18
C PRO A 118 12.38 -3.05 29.23
N ILE A 119 13.32 -3.69 28.53
CA ILE A 119 13.70 -5.07 28.85
C ILE A 119 14.15 -5.14 30.31
#